data_AF-A0A087CMI8-F1
#
_entry.id   AF-A0A087CMI8-F1
#
_cell.length_a   1.000
_cell.length_b   1.000
_cell.length_c   1.000
_cell.angle_alpha   90.00
_cell.angle_beta   90.00
_cell.angle_gamma   90.00
#
_symmetry.space_group_name_H-M   'P 1'
#
loop_
_entity.id
_entity.type
_entity.pdbx_description
1 polymer ?
#
loop_
_entity_poly.entity_id
_entity_poly.type
_entity_poly.pdbx_seq_one_letter_code
_entity_poly.pdbx_strand_id
1 'polypeptide(L)'
;MTVATTPVYNLPYPEDNEPIKNLPDILQQQAEGIEAVLERFDFNGADAEQYAARLAKVETLLAALGMRTGAFGYDATKITVTTNSLIRLGNLVIASAVFTYKSGVITGNSASFDPLTVPRGFGKNGSDRSRISITHTQIAPDTDDSCVVGHVIRQWSINNPTSEYSLMGIWQTDDE
;
A
#
# COMPACT_ATOMS: atom_id res chain seq x y z
N MET A 1 6.74 -48.40 -48.74
CA MET A 1 6.37 -47.34 -47.80
C MET A 1 7.05 -46.06 -48.26
N THR A 2 6.29 -45.08 -48.74
CA THR A 2 6.81 -43.75 -49.08
C THR A 2 6.80 -42.90 -47.81
N VAL A 3 7.98 -42.45 -47.38
CA VAL A 3 8.11 -41.52 -46.25
C VAL A 3 7.64 -40.16 -46.74
N ALA A 4 6.51 -39.67 -46.22
CA ALA A 4 6.05 -38.31 -46.51
C ALA A 4 7.01 -37.31 -45.85
N THR A 5 7.69 -36.51 -46.65
CA THR A 5 8.55 -35.43 -46.16
C THR A 5 7.71 -34.22 -45.77
N THR A 6 8.04 -33.58 -44.65
CA THR A 6 7.39 -32.34 -44.21
C THR A 6 7.49 -31.27 -45.32
N PRO A 7 6.39 -30.63 -45.72
CA PRO A 7 6.41 -29.61 -46.76
C PRO A 7 7.22 -28.38 -46.33
N VAL A 8 8.02 -27.85 -47.25
CA VAL A 8 8.80 -26.61 -47.06
C VAL A 8 8.00 -25.45 -47.64
N TYR A 9 7.69 -24.45 -46.81
CA TYR A 9 6.98 -23.24 -47.22
C TYR A 9 7.96 -22.08 -47.33
N ASN A 10 8.08 -21.47 -48.51
CA ASN A 10 8.84 -20.23 -48.71
C ASN A 10 7.96 -19.05 -48.30
N LEU A 11 8.02 -18.68 -47.02
CA LEU A 11 7.32 -17.51 -46.51
C LEU A 11 8.08 -16.23 -46.92
N PRO A 12 7.37 -15.16 -47.34
CA PRO A 12 7.98 -13.86 -47.51
C PRO A 12 8.50 -13.35 -46.15
N TYR A 13 9.53 -12.49 -46.19
CA TYR A 13 9.95 -11.79 -44.98
C TYR A 13 8.80 -10.88 -44.52
N PRO A 14 8.32 -11.01 -43.28
CA PRO A 14 7.28 -10.12 -42.77
C PRO A 14 7.84 -8.70 -42.62
N GLU A 15 7.05 -7.70 -43.00
CA GLU A 15 7.34 -6.32 -42.64
C GLU A 15 6.95 -6.06 -41.17
N ASP A 16 7.64 -5.12 -40.51
CA ASP A 16 7.36 -4.78 -39.12
C ASP A 16 5.89 -4.34 -38.95
N ASN A 17 5.18 -4.98 -38.02
CA ASN A 17 3.76 -4.76 -37.70
C ASN A 17 2.76 -5.15 -38.81
N GLU A 18 3.13 -5.99 -39.78
CA GLU A 18 2.17 -6.52 -40.73
C GLU A 18 1.24 -7.55 -40.06
N PRO A 19 -0.10 -7.39 -40.12
CA PRO A 19 -1.03 -8.39 -39.61
C PRO A 19 -0.92 -9.68 -40.43
N ILE A 20 -1.02 -10.85 -39.77
CA ILE A 20 -0.94 -12.17 -40.40
C ILE A 20 -1.96 -12.26 -41.55
N LYS A 21 -1.49 -12.12 -42.79
CA LYS A 21 -2.30 -12.28 -44.00
C LYS A 21 -1.53 -13.14 -44.99
N ASN A 22 -2.25 -13.99 -45.72
CA ASN A 22 -1.72 -14.85 -46.78
C ASN A 22 -0.78 -15.99 -46.34
N LEU A 23 -0.85 -16.44 -45.08
CA LEU A 23 -0.22 -17.70 -44.69
C LEU A 23 -1.09 -18.89 -45.16
N PRO A 24 -0.49 -20.04 -45.51
CA PRO A 24 -1.23 -21.29 -45.64
C PRO A 24 -2.08 -21.55 -44.39
N ASP A 25 -3.32 -22.03 -44.55
CA ASP A 25 -4.32 -22.16 -43.48
C ASP A 25 -3.78 -22.77 -42.17
N ILE A 26 -2.91 -23.77 -42.28
CA ILE A 26 -2.32 -24.45 -41.12
C ILE A 26 -1.35 -23.56 -40.32
N LEU A 27 -0.60 -22.69 -41.02
CA LEU A 27 0.32 -21.75 -40.39
C LEU A 27 -0.44 -20.54 -39.84
N GLN A 28 -1.52 -20.12 -40.50
CA GLN A 28 -2.39 -19.07 -39.97
C GLN A 28 -3.05 -19.52 -38.65
N GLN A 29 -3.64 -20.71 -38.59
CA GLN A 29 -4.24 -21.23 -37.35
C GLN A 29 -3.23 -21.39 -36.22
N GLN A 30 -1.99 -21.80 -36.54
CA GLN A 30 -0.93 -21.91 -35.54
C GLN A 30 -0.50 -20.52 -35.03
N ALA A 31 -0.37 -19.54 -35.91
CA ALA A 31 0.01 -18.18 -35.54
C ALA A 31 -1.10 -17.49 -34.72
N GLU A 32 -2.37 -17.60 -35.12
CA GLU A 32 -3.53 -17.12 -34.35
C GLU A 32 -3.61 -17.80 -32.96
N GLY A 33 -3.32 -19.10 -32.89
CA GLY A 33 -3.25 -19.83 -31.62
C GLY A 33 -2.12 -19.36 -30.70
N ILE A 34 -0.97 -19.00 -31.26
CA ILE A 34 0.17 -18.43 -30.50
C ILE A 34 -0.18 -17.02 -30.01
N GLU A 35 -0.75 -16.16 -30.86
CA GLU A 35 -1.19 -14.81 -30.48
C GLU A 35 -2.23 -14.86 -29.36
N ALA A 36 -3.26 -15.72 -29.46
CA ALA A 36 -4.28 -15.88 -28.42
C ALA A 36 -3.73 -16.38 -27.08
N VAL A 37 -2.59 -17.09 -27.07
CA VAL A 37 -1.90 -17.52 -25.84
C VAL A 37 -1.00 -16.41 -25.30
N LEU A 38 -0.32 -15.66 -26.18
CA LEU A 38 0.52 -14.53 -25.80
C LEU A 38 -0.29 -13.35 -25.27
N GLU A 39 -1.49 -13.09 -25.79
CA GLU A 39 -2.41 -12.08 -25.26
C GLU A 39 -2.83 -12.36 -23.80
N ARG A 40 -2.81 -13.63 -23.37
CA ARG A 40 -3.08 -14.00 -21.97
C ARG A 40 -1.90 -13.75 -21.05
N PHE A 41 -0.71 -13.52 -21.59
CA PHE A 41 0.46 -13.17 -20.79
C PHE A 41 0.48 -11.68 -20.58
N ASP A 42 0.27 -11.27 -19.33
CA ASP A 42 0.44 -9.88 -18.92
C ASP A 42 1.94 -9.54 -18.78
N PHE A 43 2.58 -9.26 -19.92
CA PHE A 43 4.01 -8.92 -19.98
C PHE A 43 4.36 -7.61 -19.29
N ASN A 44 3.39 -6.69 -19.16
CA ASN A 44 3.62 -5.34 -18.64
C ASN A 44 3.06 -5.13 -17.23
N GLY A 45 2.36 -6.13 -16.68
CA GLY A 45 1.74 -5.96 -15.38
C GLY A 45 0.54 -4.98 -15.42
N ALA A 46 -0.23 -4.98 -16.50
CA ALA A 46 -1.40 -4.11 -16.68
C ALA A 46 -2.74 -4.78 -16.33
N ASP A 47 -2.76 -6.10 -16.08
CA ASP A 47 -3.98 -6.82 -15.72
C ASP A 47 -4.33 -6.58 -14.24
N ALA A 48 -5.15 -5.56 -14.01
CA ALA A 48 -5.62 -5.16 -12.69
C ALA A 48 -6.29 -6.30 -11.91
N GLU A 49 -6.96 -7.24 -12.58
CA GLU A 49 -7.60 -8.39 -11.92
C GLU A 49 -6.53 -9.37 -11.40
N GLN A 50 -5.47 -9.59 -12.18
CA GLN A 50 -4.36 -10.43 -11.75
C GLN A 50 -3.56 -9.82 -10.59
N TYR A 51 -3.37 -8.50 -10.57
CA TYR A 51 -2.75 -7.81 -9.42
C TYR A 51 -3.60 -7.92 -8.15
N ALA A 52 -4.91 -7.66 -8.26
CA ALA A 52 -5.82 -7.81 -7.13
C ALA A 52 -5.78 -9.24 -6.57
N ALA A 53 -5.75 -10.25 -7.44
CA ALA A 53 -5.64 -11.65 -7.03
C ALA A 53 -4.29 -11.96 -6.35
N ARG A 54 -3.17 -11.41 -6.84
CA ARG A 54 -1.85 -11.56 -6.22
C ARG A 54 -1.79 -10.86 -4.86
N LEU A 55 -2.34 -9.65 -4.74
CA LEU A 55 -2.42 -8.91 -3.48
C LEU A 55 -3.24 -9.68 -2.45
N ALA A 56 -4.43 -10.17 -2.81
CA ALA A 56 -5.27 -10.95 -1.92
C ALA A 56 -4.57 -12.22 -1.40
N LYS A 57 -3.76 -12.88 -2.25
CA LYS A 57 -2.92 -14.02 -1.81
C LYS A 57 -1.86 -13.61 -0.80
N VAL A 58 -1.18 -12.48 -1.03
CA VAL A 58 -0.18 -11.94 -0.07
C VAL A 58 -0.85 -11.58 1.25
N GLU A 59 -2.00 -10.91 1.22
CA GLU A 59 -2.78 -10.57 2.42
C GLU A 59 -3.20 -11.82 3.20
N THR A 60 -3.62 -12.88 2.49
CA THR A 60 -3.97 -14.16 3.09
C THR A 60 -2.77 -14.85 3.76
N LEU A 61 -1.61 -14.85 3.09
CA LEU A 61 -0.37 -15.40 3.65
C LEU A 61 0.10 -14.61 4.88
N LEU A 62 0.03 -13.28 4.84
CA LEU A 62 0.34 -12.42 5.98
C LEU A 62 -0.60 -12.71 7.15
N ALA A 63 -1.91 -12.82 6.89
CA ALA A 63 -2.89 -13.14 7.92
C ALA A 63 -2.64 -14.51 8.57
N ALA A 64 -2.23 -15.52 7.81
CA ALA A 64 -1.85 -16.84 8.34
C ALA A 64 -0.63 -16.78 9.27
N LEU A 65 0.26 -15.80 9.08
CA LEU A 65 1.40 -15.52 9.96
C LEU A 65 1.02 -14.61 11.15
N GLY A 66 -0.26 -14.26 11.31
CA GLY A 66 -0.70 -13.31 12.34
C GLY A 66 -0.25 -11.87 12.09
N MET A 67 0.15 -11.57 10.84
CA MET A 67 0.57 -10.24 10.42
C MET A 67 -0.59 -9.50 9.76
N ARG A 68 -0.74 -8.21 10.06
CA ARG A 68 -1.70 -7.34 9.36
C ARG A 68 -1.03 -6.02 9.00
N THR A 69 -1.33 -5.52 7.81
CA THR A 69 -0.89 -4.20 7.37
C THR A 69 -2.09 -3.26 7.28
N GLY A 70 -1.86 -1.98 7.54
CA GLY A 70 -2.92 -0.97 7.46
C GLY A 70 -2.36 0.43 7.25
N ALA A 71 -3.27 1.38 7.16
CA ALA A 71 -2.99 2.80 7.06
C ALA A 71 -3.79 3.54 8.13
N PHE A 72 -3.32 4.72 8.53
CA PHE A 72 -4.06 5.57 9.45
C PHE A 72 -5.23 6.21 8.71
N GLY A 73 -6.37 6.34 9.39
CA GLY A 73 -7.36 7.34 9.04
C GLY A 73 -6.88 8.72 9.48
N TYR A 74 -7.32 9.77 8.80
CA TYR A 74 -6.95 11.12 9.16
C TYR A 74 -8.03 12.14 8.81
N ASP A 75 -8.04 13.25 9.54
CA ASP A 75 -8.85 14.41 9.23
C ASP A 75 -8.14 15.30 8.21
N ALA A 76 -8.54 15.18 6.95
CA ALA A 76 -7.97 15.94 5.84
C ALA A 76 -8.19 17.46 5.95
N THR A 77 -9.06 17.94 6.84
CA THR A 77 -9.19 19.39 7.12
C THR A 77 -8.09 19.90 8.05
N LYS A 78 -7.45 19.01 8.80
CA LYS A 78 -6.43 19.34 9.81
C LYS A 78 -5.01 19.03 9.36
N ILE A 79 -4.81 17.92 8.65
CA ILE A 79 -3.49 17.48 8.22
C ILE A 79 -3.49 16.99 6.77
N THR A 80 -2.31 16.97 6.18
CA THR A 80 -2.03 16.26 4.93
C THR A 80 -1.04 15.14 5.23
N VAL A 81 -1.41 13.90 4.91
CA VAL A 81 -0.53 12.73 5.11
C VAL A 81 0.23 12.46 3.82
N THR A 82 1.56 12.43 3.91
CA THR A 82 2.46 12.11 2.78
C THR A 82 2.61 10.61 2.64
N THR A 83 2.90 9.93 3.75
CA THR A 83 3.01 8.47 3.79
C THR A 83 2.62 7.98 5.17
N ASN A 84 2.04 6.80 5.25
CA ASN A 84 1.72 6.18 6.52
C ASN A 84 1.74 4.65 6.43
N SER A 85 2.01 4.00 7.55
CA SER A 85 2.02 2.55 7.66
C SER A 85 1.68 2.09 9.06
N LEU A 86 0.90 1.01 9.12
CA LEU A 86 0.63 0.24 10.32
C LEU A 86 1.00 -1.21 10.04
N ILE A 87 1.73 -1.82 10.96
CA ILE A 87 2.09 -3.22 10.93
C ILE A 87 1.72 -3.81 12.28
N ARG A 88 0.87 -4.83 12.28
CA ARG A 88 0.55 -5.64 13.45
C ARG A 88 1.25 -7.00 13.32
N LEU A 89 1.94 -7.40 14.39
CA LEU A 89 2.63 -8.68 14.55
C LEU A 89 2.11 -9.35 15.82
N GLY A 90 1.09 -10.20 15.70
CA GLY A 90 0.36 -10.69 16.87
C GLY A 90 -0.25 -9.52 17.64
N ASN A 91 0.12 -9.31 18.90
CA ASN A 91 -0.39 -8.18 19.70
C ASN A 91 0.51 -6.94 19.68
N LEU A 92 1.62 -6.95 18.94
CA LEU A 92 2.48 -5.77 18.77
C LEU A 92 2.04 -4.97 17.55
N VAL A 93 1.90 -3.66 17.69
CA VAL A 93 1.65 -2.72 16.60
C VAL A 93 2.83 -1.78 16.46
N ILE A 94 3.28 -1.61 15.23
CA ILE A 94 4.29 -0.64 14.81
C ILE A 94 3.62 0.32 13.84
N ALA A 95 3.83 1.61 14.06
CA ALA A 95 3.11 2.67 13.37
C ALA A 95 4.09 3.77 12.97
N SER A 96 3.98 4.22 11.72
CA SER A 96 4.81 5.28 11.18
C SER A 96 3.99 6.18 10.26
N ALA A 97 4.10 7.49 10.42
CA ALA A 97 3.42 8.43 9.53
C ALA A 97 4.26 9.69 9.31
N VAL A 98 4.23 10.21 8.09
CA VAL A 98 4.77 11.51 7.73
C VAL A 98 3.62 12.40 7.29
N PHE A 99 3.49 13.56 7.93
CA PHE A 99 2.36 14.46 7.70
C PHE A 99 2.70 15.91 7.99
N THR A 100 1.89 16.82 7.45
CA THR A 100 1.97 18.26 7.68
C THR A 100 0.65 18.76 8.26
N TYR A 101 0.70 19.76 9.13
CA TYR A 101 -0.52 20.43 9.60
C TYR A 101 -1.02 21.45 8.57
N LYS A 102 -2.32 21.72 8.59
CA LYS A 102 -2.90 22.84 7.86
C LYS A 102 -2.87 24.09 8.75
N SER A 103 -2.75 25.26 8.12
CA SER A 103 -2.73 26.54 8.83
C SER A 103 -4.01 26.74 9.66
N GLY A 104 -3.90 27.35 10.84
CA GLY A 104 -5.02 27.68 11.72
C GLY A 104 -5.56 26.53 12.58
N VAL A 105 -5.03 25.31 12.44
CA VAL A 105 -5.42 24.15 13.27
C VAL A 105 -4.86 24.26 14.69
N ILE A 106 -3.68 24.88 14.84
CA ILE A 106 -2.98 25.01 16.12
C ILE A 106 -3.48 26.25 16.85
N THR A 107 -4.23 26.05 17.94
CA THR A 107 -4.84 27.12 18.73
C THR A 107 -4.38 27.07 20.19
N GLY A 108 -3.12 27.43 20.42
CA GLY A 108 -2.60 27.79 21.75
C GLY A 108 -1.81 26.71 22.49
N ASN A 109 -1.15 27.14 23.58
CA ASN A 109 -0.33 26.28 24.43
C ASN A 109 -1.19 25.22 25.13
N SER A 110 -0.69 23.98 25.19
CA SER A 110 -1.39 22.82 25.79
C SER A 110 -2.67 22.38 25.08
N ALA A 111 -2.94 22.87 23.87
CA ALA A 111 -4.02 22.34 23.03
C ALA A 111 -3.70 20.89 22.61
N SER A 112 -4.72 20.04 22.61
CA SER A 112 -4.64 18.66 22.16
C SER A 112 -5.48 18.43 20.91
N PHE A 113 -4.96 17.68 19.95
CA PHE A 113 -5.64 17.37 18.70
C PHE A 113 -5.61 15.88 18.42
N ASP A 114 -6.67 15.40 17.79
CA ASP A 114 -6.87 14.00 17.44
C ASP A 114 -6.92 13.85 15.90
N PRO A 115 -5.84 14.19 15.14
CA PRO A 115 -5.90 14.27 13.69
C PRO A 115 -5.75 12.91 12.99
N LEU A 116 -5.31 11.88 13.71
CA LEU A 116 -5.04 10.55 13.21
C LEU A 116 -5.88 9.51 13.96
N THR A 117 -6.39 8.54 13.22
CA THR A 117 -7.09 7.38 13.74
C THR A 117 -6.45 6.09 13.27
N VAL A 118 -6.47 5.07 14.11
CA VAL A 118 -6.03 3.72 13.76
C VAL A 118 -7.26 2.83 13.50
N PRO A 119 -7.26 2.00 12.45
CA PRO A 119 -8.38 1.12 12.14
C PRO A 119 -8.60 0.07 13.25
N ARG A 120 -9.76 -0.61 13.20
CA ARG A 120 -10.07 -1.71 14.12
C ARG A 120 -9.00 -2.80 14.06
N GLY A 121 -8.64 -3.36 15.21
CA GLY A 121 -7.58 -4.36 15.31
C GLY A 121 -6.16 -3.78 15.37
N PHE A 122 -6.00 -2.45 15.37
CA PHE A 122 -4.74 -1.77 15.64
C PHE A 122 -4.86 -0.83 16.86
N GLY A 123 -6.04 -0.78 17.49
CA GLY A 123 -6.32 0.09 18.62
C GLY A 123 -5.77 -0.45 19.93
N LYS A 124 -5.91 0.35 20.98
CA LYS A 124 -5.60 -0.01 22.37
C LYS A 124 -6.86 0.16 23.23
N ASN A 125 -7.19 -0.79 24.09
CA ASN A 125 -8.41 -0.70 24.89
C ASN A 125 -8.25 0.28 26.07
N GLY A 126 -9.36 0.92 26.45
CA GLY A 126 -9.49 1.65 27.72
C GLY A 126 -8.81 3.03 27.74
N SER A 127 -8.60 3.55 28.95
CA SER A 127 -8.02 4.87 29.23
C SER A 127 -6.48 4.89 29.22
N ASP A 128 -5.85 3.74 29.00
CA ASP A 128 -4.41 3.57 29.18
C ASP A 128 -3.64 4.09 27.97
N ARG A 129 -2.95 5.20 28.17
CA ARG A 129 -2.18 5.87 27.12
C ARG A 129 -0.91 5.08 26.82
N SER A 130 -0.71 4.69 25.57
CA SER A 130 0.64 4.33 25.09
C SER A 130 1.29 5.57 24.48
N ARG A 131 2.38 6.03 25.08
CA ARG A 131 3.17 7.16 24.58
C ARG A 131 3.81 6.79 23.26
N ILE A 132 3.74 7.68 22.29
CA ILE A 132 4.40 7.51 20.99
C ILE A 132 5.20 8.76 20.66
N SER A 133 6.25 8.58 19.87
CA SER A 133 7.18 9.65 19.55
C SER A 133 6.72 10.41 18.32
N ILE A 134 6.75 11.74 18.38
CA ILE A 134 6.67 12.59 17.19
C ILE A 134 7.96 13.37 17.14
N THR A 135 8.61 13.35 15.98
CA THR A 135 9.85 14.08 15.73
C THR A 135 9.59 15.17 14.72
N HIS A 136 10.20 16.32 15.02
CA HIS A 136 10.26 17.48 14.16
C HIS A 136 11.64 18.12 14.33
N THR A 137 12.20 18.70 13.27
CA THR A 137 13.55 19.32 13.32
C THR A 137 13.67 20.49 14.30
N GLN A 138 12.55 21.00 14.83
CA GLN A 138 12.46 22.16 15.74
C GLN A 138 11.71 21.90 17.05
N ILE A 139 11.20 20.69 17.30
CA ILE A 139 10.59 20.36 18.60
C ILE A 139 11.66 19.60 19.40
N ALA A 140 12.12 20.18 20.50
CA ALA A 140 12.98 19.47 21.43
C ALA A 140 12.19 18.29 22.03
N PRO A 141 12.77 17.09 22.10
CA PRO A 141 12.07 15.89 22.55
C PRO A 141 11.87 15.92 24.07
N ASP A 142 10.86 16.64 24.56
CA ASP A 142 10.52 16.66 25.99
C ASP A 142 9.07 16.20 26.23
N THR A 143 8.95 15.00 26.83
CA THR A 143 7.81 14.41 27.54
C THR A 143 6.40 14.59 26.93
N ASP A 144 5.96 13.55 26.20
CA ASP A 144 4.58 13.25 25.79
C ASP A 144 3.96 14.14 24.69
N ASP A 145 4.61 14.23 23.53
CA ASP A 145 4.02 14.91 22.37
C ASP A 145 2.79 14.20 21.80
N SER A 146 2.63 12.89 22.06
CA SER A 146 1.44 12.16 21.63
C SER A 146 1.23 10.83 22.34
N CYS A 147 -0.01 10.36 22.32
CA CYS A 147 -0.37 9.02 22.76
C CYS A 147 -1.49 8.42 21.90
N VAL A 148 -1.57 7.10 21.89
CA VAL A 148 -2.74 6.37 21.40
C VAL A 148 -3.66 5.99 22.55
N VAL A 149 -4.96 6.23 22.37
CA VAL A 149 -6.07 5.82 23.27
C VAL A 149 -7.24 5.35 22.40
N GLY A 150 -7.72 4.11 22.60
CA GLY A 150 -8.73 3.56 21.72
C GLY A 150 -8.20 3.44 20.29
N HIS A 151 -8.90 4.09 19.37
CA HIS A 151 -8.56 4.17 17.95
C HIS A 151 -8.05 5.55 17.54
N VAL A 152 -7.64 6.39 18.50
CA VAL A 152 -7.29 7.78 18.25
C VAL A 152 -5.88 8.05 18.72
N ILE A 153 -5.12 8.76 17.89
CA ILE A 153 -3.83 9.31 18.27
C ILE A 153 -4.02 10.77 18.63
N ARG A 154 -3.88 11.05 19.92
CA ARG A 154 -3.89 12.38 20.49
C ARG A 154 -2.49 12.96 20.47
N GLN A 155 -2.36 14.18 19.99
CA GLN A 155 -1.11 14.93 19.89
C GLN A 155 -1.25 16.24 20.67
N TRP A 156 -0.18 16.68 21.33
CA TRP A 156 -0.13 17.90 22.13
C TRP A 156 0.91 18.88 21.60
N SER A 157 0.59 20.18 21.71
CA SER A 157 1.53 21.30 21.55
C SER A 157 2.51 21.20 20.36
N ILE A 158 1.99 21.43 19.15
CA ILE A 158 2.79 21.56 17.93
C ILE A 158 2.72 23.02 17.50
N ASN A 159 3.82 23.77 17.54
CA ASN A 159 3.81 25.23 17.37
C ASN A 159 4.14 25.72 15.94
N ASN A 160 4.25 24.83 14.95
CA ASN A 160 4.62 25.20 13.58
C ASN A 160 3.76 24.48 12.51
N PRO A 161 2.63 25.07 12.06
CA PRO A 161 1.70 24.38 11.15
C PRO A 161 2.29 24.03 9.78
N THR A 162 3.36 24.70 9.34
CA THR A 162 3.85 24.58 7.95
C THR A 162 4.93 23.54 7.73
N SER A 163 5.29 22.77 8.77
CA SER A 163 6.41 21.85 8.71
C SER A 163 6.00 20.38 8.63
N GLU A 164 6.91 19.55 8.16
CA GLU A 164 6.73 18.10 8.07
C GLU A 164 7.08 17.42 9.39
N TYR A 165 6.19 16.55 9.84
CA TYR A 165 6.28 15.80 11.09
C TYR A 165 6.41 14.32 10.79
N SER A 166 7.23 13.63 11.58
CA SER A 166 7.35 12.17 11.55
C SER A 166 6.86 11.59 12.88
N LEU A 167 5.86 10.73 12.81
CA LEU A 167 5.36 9.95 13.93
C LEU A 167 5.95 8.55 13.86
N MET A 168 6.44 8.07 15.01
CA MET A 168 6.82 6.68 15.23
C MET A 168 6.20 6.20 16.54
N GLY A 169 5.37 5.16 16.44
CA GLY A 169 4.68 4.58 17.59
C GLY A 169 4.85 3.07 17.62
N ILE A 170 5.00 2.54 18.84
CA ILE A 170 4.98 1.11 19.10
C ILE A 170 4.09 0.90 20.32
N TRP A 171 3.10 0.02 20.20
CA TRP A 171 2.20 -0.32 21.30
C TRP A 171 1.71 -1.76 21.20
N GLN A 172 1.11 -2.24 22.27
CA GLN A 172 0.36 -3.49 22.24
C GLN A 172 -1.11 -3.19 21.95
N THR A 173 -1.72 -4.01 21.10
CA THR A 173 -3.18 -4.00 20.91
C THR A 173 -3.84 -4.94 21.90
N ASP A 174 -5.02 -4.54 22.34
CA ASP A 174 -5.84 -5.27 23.30
C ASP A 174 -7.11 -5.82 22.64
N ASP A 175 -7.22 -5.73 21.31
CA ASP A 175 -8.39 -6.11 20.51
C ASP A 175 -8.44 -7.64 20.23
N GLU A 176 -8.08 -8.48 21.20
CA GLU A 176 -8.37 -9.93 21.21
C GLU A 176 -9.55 -10.25 22.13
#